data_AF-A0A9Q4KSD0-F1
#
_entry.id   AF-A0A9Q4KSD0-F1
#
_cell.length_a   1.000
_cell.length_b   1.000
_cell.length_c   1.000
_cell.angle_alpha   90.00
_cell.angle_beta   90.00
_cell.angle_gamma   90.00
#
_symmetry.space_group_name_H-M   'P 1'
#
loop_
_entity.id
_entity.type
_entity.pdbx_description
1 polymer ?
#
loop_
_entity_poly.entity_id
_entity_poly.type
_entity_poly.pdbx_seq_one_letter_code
_entity_poly.pdbx_strand_id
1 'polypeptide(L)'
;MNKKAFTMIELVFVIVILGILAGVALPKLSVTRDDATTAKMRADVSSIRSGLALQKSKYMMEGNISGWKNNIKTLVGNNFSGVVQGGIKKGNANNGWTISDDTYKACIAKKCAEFELVTTGNNAGEFNCKKEKGNCNLFE
;
A
#
# COMPACT_ATOMS: atom_id res chain seq x y z
N MET A 1 27.01 -45.88 27.36
CA MET A 1 26.52 -44.83 26.44
C MET A 1 26.36 -43.53 27.23
N ASN A 2 27.39 -42.67 27.25
CA ASN A 2 27.37 -41.44 28.04
C ASN A 2 26.58 -40.36 27.30
N LYS A 3 25.33 -40.13 27.71
CA LYS A 3 24.57 -38.95 27.29
C LYS A 3 25.13 -37.76 28.06
N LYS A 4 25.81 -36.84 27.35
CA LYS A 4 26.16 -35.54 27.93
C LYS A 4 24.86 -34.78 28.20
N ALA A 5 24.56 -34.52 29.47
CA ALA A 5 23.49 -33.63 29.85
C ALA A 5 23.94 -32.18 29.62
N PHE A 6 23.04 -31.35 29.09
CA PHE A 6 23.26 -29.92 28.90
C PHE A 6 23.45 -29.26 30.26
N THR A 7 24.46 -28.41 30.41
CA THR A 7 24.70 -27.74 31.70
C THR A 7 23.70 -26.59 31.90
N MET A 8 23.30 -26.33 33.15
CA MET A 8 22.43 -25.17 33.43
C MET A 8 23.08 -23.86 32.97
N ILE A 9 24.42 -23.74 33.06
CA ILE A 9 25.14 -22.53 32.65
C ILE A 9 25.09 -22.30 31.15
N GLU A 10 25.15 -23.35 30.32
CA GLU A 10 24.97 -23.22 28.86
C GLU A 10 23.58 -22.68 28.52
N LEU A 11 22.54 -23.15 29.23
CA LEU A 11 21.17 -22.71 28.96
C LEU A 11 20.97 -21.24 29.36
N VAL A 12 21.55 -20.82 30.49
CA VAL A 12 21.52 -19.41 30.93
C VAL A 12 22.24 -18.50 29.94
N PHE A 13 23.39 -18.89 29.40
CA PHE A 13 24.11 -18.06 28.45
C PHE A 13 23.34 -17.88 27.13
N VAL A 14 22.64 -18.92 26.67
CA VAL A 14 21.81 -18.87 25.46
C VAL A 14 20.66 -17.87 25.61
N ILE A 15 19.91 -17.91 26.72
CA ILE A 15 18.79 -16.98 26.92
C ILE A 15 19.25 -15.52 27.07
N VAL A 16 20.43 -15.30 27.65
CA VAL A 16 21.02 -13.95 27.78
C VAL A 16 21.38 -13.40 26.40
N ILE A 17 22.04 -14.19 25.56
CA ILE A 17 22.37 -13.78 24.19
C ILE A 17 21.10 -13.51 23.38
N LEU A 18 20.12 -14.42 23.44
CA LEU A 18 18.84 -14.25 22.75
C LEU A 18 18.09 -12.99 23.25
N GLY A 19 18.18 -12.69 24.55
CA GLY A 19 17.60 -11.47 25.13
C GLY A 19 18.23 -10.19 24.56
N ILE A 20 19.56 -10.13 24.47
CA ILE A 20 20.28 -8.98 23.90
C ILE A 20 19.95 -8.81 22.40
N LEU A 21 20.00 -9.90 21.64
CA LEU A 21 19.68 -9.88 20.21
C LEU A 21 18.23 -9.47 19.95
N ALA A 22 17.28 -9.97 20.75
CA ALA A 22 15.88 -9.58 20.65
C ALA A 22 15.66 -8.09 20.97
N GLY A 23 16.35 -7.56 21.98
CA GLY A 23 16.27 -6.15 22.37
C GLY A 23 16.65 -5.18 21.25
N VAL A 24 17.68 -5.52 20.46
CA VAL A 24 18.13 -4.68 19.34
C VAL A 24 17.32 -4.95 18.06
N ALA A 25 16.88 -6.19 17.82
CA ALA A 25 16.16 -6.56 16.61
C ALA A 25 14.74 -5.97 16.55
N LEU A 26 14.00 -5.95 17.67
CA LEU A 26 12.60 -5.54 17.69
C LEU A 26 12.35 -4.09 17.22
N PRO A 27 13.07 -3.06 17.70
CA PRO A 27 12.87 -1.69 17.25
C PRO A 27 13.20 -1.51 15.76
N LYS A 28 14.29 -2.14 15.30
CA LYS A 28 14.73 -2.05 13.90
C LYS A 28 13.73 -2.66 12.94
N LEU A 29 13.16 -3.82 13.29
CA LEU A 29 12.12 -4.48 12.50
C LEU A 29 10.84 -3.64 12.39
N SER A 30 10.49 -2.86 13.42
CA SER A 30 9.33 -1.96 13.35
C SER A 30 9.52 -0.86 12.31
N VAL A 31 10.68 -0.18 12.34
CA VAL A 31 10.98 0.91 11.39
C VAL A 31 11.04 0.39 9.96
N THR A 32 11.73 -0.73 9.73
CA THR A 32 11.83 -1.32 8.39
C THR A 32 10.48 -1.75 7.82
N ARG A 33 9.51 -2.16 8.67
CA ARG A 33 8.14 -2.46 8.22
C ARG A 33 7.41 -1.21 7.76
N ASP A 34 7.55 -0.10 8.46
CA ASP A 34 6.92 1.17 8.11
C ASP A 34 7.52 1.74 6.80
N ASP A 35 8.84 1.66 6.65
CA ASP A 35 9.53 2.06 5.42
C ASP A 35 9.13 1.19 4.22
N ALA A 36 9.09 -0.14 4.41
CA ALA A 36 8.64 -1.06 3.37
C ALA A 36 7.19 -0.79 2.95
N THR A 37 6.33 -0.43 3.91
CA THR A 37 4.94 -0.09 3.61
C THR A 37 4.86 1.23 2.86
N THR A 38 5.65 2.23 3.25
CA THR A 38 5.74 3.51 2.53
C THR A 38 6.16 3.31 1.07
N ALA A 39 7.23 2.55 0.85
CA ALA A 39 7.71 2.24 -0.51
C ALA A 39 6.65 1.50 -1.33
N LYS A 40 5.97 0.52 -0.70
CA LYS A 40 4.86 -0.19 -1.34
C LYS A 40 3.71 0.75 -1.70
N MET A 41 3.29 1.64 -0.81
CA MET A 41 2.17 2.56 -1.05
C MET A 41 2.47 3.52 -2.20
N ARG A 42 3.69 4.06 -2.27
CA ARG A 42 4.13 4.90 -3.39
C ARG A 42 4.13 4.14 -4.72
N ALA A 43 4.64 2.91 -4.71
CA ALA A 43 4.60 2.03 -5.88
C ALA A 43 3.16 1.71 -6.32
N ASP A 44 2.26 1.46 -5.37
CA ASP A 44 0.85 1.21 -5.62
C ASP A 44 0.18 2.46 -6.26
N VAL A 45 0.40 3.67 -5.72
CA VAL A 45 -0.12 4.93 -6.31
C VAL A 45 0.40 5.15 -7.73
N SER A 46 1.70 4.96 -7.94
CA SER A 46 2.33 5.09 -9.27
C SER A 46 1.75 4.09 -10.27
N SER A 47 1.55 2.85 -9.83
CA SER A 47 0.96 1.78 -10.65
C SER A 47 -0.49 2.08 -11.02
N ILE A 48 -1.29 2.59 -10.08
CA ILE A 48 -2.67 3.02 -10.33
C ILE A 48 -2.71 4.12 -11.39
N ARG A 49 -1.89 5.18 -11.21
CA ARG A 49 -1.84 6.30 -12.16
C ARG A 49 -1.42 5.85 -13.56
N SER A 50 -0.41 4.98 -13.65
CA SER A 50 0.07 4.42 -14.90
C SER A 50 -0.99 3.54 -15.59
N GLY A 51 -1.67 2.69 -14.82
CA GLY A 51 -2.73 1.83 -15.33
C GLY A 51 -3.95 2.62 -15.81
N LEU A 52 -4.35 3.66 -15.08
CA LEU A 52 -5.41 4.59 -15.50
C LEU A 52 -5.04 5.34 -16.78
N ALA A 53 -3.80 5.84 -16.89
CA ALA A 53 -3.31 6.52 -18.08
C ALA A 53 -3.30 5.59 -19.30
N LEU A 54 -2.91 4.34 -19.11
CA LEU A 54 -2.92 3.34 -20.18
C LEU A 54 -4.35 3.04 -20.66
N GLN A 55 -5.29 2.82 -19.74
CA GLN A 55 -6.69 2.61 -20.12
C GLN A 55 -7.29 3.84 -20.81
N LYS A 56 -7.05 5.04 -20.27
CA LYS A 56 -7.47 6.30 -20.91
C LYS A 56 -6.94 6.40 -22.34
N SER A 57 -5.66 6.10 -22.55
CA SER A 57 -5.03 6.12 -23.87
C SER A 57 -5.68 5.12 -24.84
N LYS A 58 -6.04 3.92 -24.37
CA LYS A 58 -6.77 2.93 -25.17
C LYS A 58 -8.10 3.48 -25.69
N TYR A 59 -8.92 4.07 -24.81
CA TYR A 59 -10.19 4.66 -25.20
C TYR A 59 -10.04 5.88 -26.12
N MET A 60 -8.97 6.66 -25.95
CA MET A 60 -8.65 7.78 -26.85
C MET A 60 -8.28 7.29 -28.25
N MET A 61 -7.51 6.21 -28.38
CA MET A 61 -7.17 5.60 -29.67
C MET A 61 -8.41 5.04 -30.37
N GLU A 62 -9.36 4.49 -29.62
CA GLU A 62 -10.64 3.99 -30.13
C GLU A 62 -11.64 5.13 -30.47
N GLY A 63 -11.29 6.39 -30.23
CA GLY A 63 -12.17 7.54 -30.43
C GLY A 63 -13.35 7.61 -29.44
N ASN A 64 -13.35 6.78 -28.40
CA ASN A 64 -14.46 6.61 -27.46
C ASN A 64 -14.18 7.29 -26.11
N ILE A 65 -13.99 8.61 -26.14
CA ILE A 65 -13.69 9.42 -24.94
C ILE A 65 -14.89 9.45 -23.97
N SER A 66 -16.11 9.46 -24.50
CA SER A 66 -17.34 9.39 -23.69
C SER A 66 -17.47 8.05 -22.97
N GLY A 67 -17.10 6.95 -23.65
CA GLY A 67 -17.06 5.61 -23.07
C GLY A 67 -16.06 5.50 -21.94
N TRP A 68 -14.88 6.14 -22.04
CA TRP A 68 -13.96 6.27 -20.91
C TRP A 68 -14.65 6.91 -19.71
N LYS A 69 -15.14 8.15 -19.85
CA LYS A 69 -15.74 8.93 -18.76
C LYS A 69 -16.88 8.19 -18.05
N ASN A 70 -17.73 7.50 -18.81
CA ASN A 70 -18.88 6.80 -18.25
C ASN A 70 -18.53 5.48 -17.55
N ASN A 71 -17.40 4.86 -17.89
CA ASN A 71 -17.07 3.51 -17.42
C ASN A 71 -15.83 3.43 -16.52
N ILE A 72 -15.17 4.55 -16.17
CA ILE A 72 -13.94 4.55 -15.36
C ILE A 72 -14.08 3.67 -14.12
N LYS A 73 -15.15 3.85 -13.33
CA LYS A 73 -15.37 3.09 -12.09
C LYS A 73 -15.49 1.58 -12.34
N THR A 74 -16.22 1.19 -13.38
CA THR A 74 -16.39 -0.21 -13.79
C THR A 74 -15.09 -0.82 -14.29
N LEU A 75 -14.31 -0.06 -15.07
CA LEU A 75 -13.05 -0.49 -15.67
C LEU A 75 -11.93 -0.62 -14.66
N VAL A 76 -11.87 0.30 -13.69
CA VAL A 76 -10.92 0.22 -12.57
C VAL A 76 -11.21 -1.02 -11.72
N GLY A 77 -12.50 -1.34 -11.55
CA GLY A 77 -12.94 -2.48 -10.77
C GLY A 77 -12.62 -2.32 -9.28
N ASN A 78 -13.02 -3.33 -8.51
CA ASN A 78 -12.77 -3.34 -7.07
C ASN A 78 -11.27 -3.40 -6.79
N ASN A 79 -10.79 -2.55 -5.88
CA ASN A 79 -9.37 -2.44 -5.53
C ASN A 79 -8.43 -2.23 -6.74
N PHE A 80 -8.86 -1.53 -7.79
CA PHE A 80 -8.04 -1.24 -8.97
C PHE A 80 -7.59 -2.48 -9.77
N SER A 81 -8.29 -3.61 -9.66
CA SER A 81 -7.92 -4.87 -10.34
C SER A 81 -7.89 -4.78 -11.87
N GLY A 82 -8.65 -3.84 -12.47
CA GLY A 82 -8.65 -3.64 -13.92
C GLY A 82 -7.55 -2.72 -14.45
N VAL A 83 -6.81 -2.04 -13.56
CA VAL A 83 -5.70 -1.14 -13.92
C VAL A 83 -4.36 -1.54 -13.33
N VAL A 84 -4.35 -2.30 -12.23
CA VAL A 84 -3.14 -2.85 -11.60
C VAL A 84 -3.26 -4.38 -11.54
N GLN A 85 -2.26 -5.08 -12.08
CA GLN A 85 -2.23 -6.54 -12.07
C GLN A 85 -2.28 -7.08 -10.63
N GLY A 86 -3.31 -7.87 -10.31
CA GLY A 86 -3.55 -8.42 -8.98
C GLY A 86 -4.23 -7.46 -7.99
N GLY A 87 -4.54 -6.24 -8.43
CA GLY A 87 -5.18 -5.20 -7.62
C GLY A 87 -4.37 -4.74 -6.42
N ILE A 88 -4.92 -3.77 -5.70
CA ILE A 88 -4.33 -3.25 -4.48
C ILE A 88 -4.78 -4.10 -3.29
N LYS A 89 -3.80 -4.62 -2.56
CA LYS A 89 -4.09 -5.42 -1.35
C LYS A 89 -4.55 -4.49 -0.23
N LYS A 90 -5.72 -4.80 0.35
CA LYS A 90 -6.19 -4.15 1.57
C LYS A 90 -5.24 -4.43 2.71
N GLY A 91 -4.88 -3.40 3.46
CA GLY A 91 -4.15 -3.53 4.71
C GLY A 91 -5.06 -3.27 5.91
N ASN A 92 -4.48 -2.82 7.02
CA ASN A 92 -5.24 -2.44 8.20
C ASN A 92 -5.36 -0.92 8.31
N ALA A 93 -6.15 -0.44 9.29
CA ALA A 93 -6.39 0.99 9.50
C ALA A 93 -5.14 1.81 9.89
N ASN A 94 -4.04 1.14 10.30
CA ASN A 94 -2.82 1.78 10.77
C ASN A 94 -1.71 1.79 9.71
N ASN A 95 -1.69 0.77 8.83
CA ASN A 95 -0.65 0.50 7.87
C ASN A 95 -1.25 -0.31 6.70
N GLY A 96 -1.59 0.38 5.61
CA GLY A 96 -2.40 -0.25 4.58
C GLY A 96 -3.29 0.67 3.74
N TRP A 97 -3.82 0.09 2.66
CA TRP A 97 -4.97 0.63 1.95
C TRP A 97 -6.25 0.16 2.62
N THR A 98 -7.15 1.10 2.91
CA THR A 98 -8.53 0.88 3.27
C THR A 98 -9.39 1.37 2.10
N ILE A 99 -10.13 0.45 1.49
CA ILE A 99 -10.91 0.72 0.29
C ILE A 99 -12.37 0.43 0.61
N SER A 100 -13.19 1.49 0.59
CA SER A 100 -14.63 1.45 0.82
C SER A 100 -15.32 2.24 -0.29
N ASP A 101 -16.05 1.54 -1.16
CA ASP A 101 -16.80 2.04 -2.33
C ASP A 101 -16.11 3.12 -3.18
N ASP A 102 -16.11 4.38 -2.75
CA ASP A 102 -15.47 5.52 -3.44
C ASP A 102 -14.38 6.23 -2.63
N THR A 103 -14.07 5.74 -1.42
CA THR A 103 -13.03 6.29 -0.56
C THR A 103 -11.82 5.37 -0.53
N TYR A 104 -10.69 5.87 -1.02
CA TYR A 104 -9.40 5.18 -1.02
C TYR A 104 -8.50 5.80 0.03
N LYS A 105 -8.36 5.18 1.19
CA LYS A 105 -7.55 5.71 2.29
C LYS A 105 -6.26 4.91 2.41
N ALA A 106 -5.11 5.58 2.36
CA ALA A 106 -3.81 4.98 2.62
C ALA A 106 -3.29 5.45 3.97
N CYS A 107 -2.85 4.53 4.82
CA CYS A 107 -2.27 4.82 6.12
C CYS A 107 -0.87 4.21 6.24
N ILE A 108 0.06 4.95 6.83
CA ILE A 108 1.42 4.53 7.16
C ILE A 108 1.69 5.00 8.59
N ALA A 109 2.01 4.07 9.50
CA ALA A 109 2.28 4.38 10.91
C ALA A 109 1.21 5.32 11.53
N LYS A 110 -0.08 5.05 11.30
CA LYS A 110 -1.26 5.85 11.71
C LYS A 110 -1.43 7.22 11.05
N LYS A 111 -0.49 7.67 10.21
CA LYS A 111 -0.66 8.86 9.38
C LYS A 111 -1.38 8.45 8.09
N CYS A 112 -2.53 9.04 7.83
CA CYS A 112 -3.35 8.66 6.69
C CYS A 112 -3.51 9.81 5.68
N ALA A 113 -3.77 9.45 4.44
CA ALA A 113 -4.31 10.34 3.43
C ALA A 113 -5.40 9.62 2.62
N GLU A 114 -6.41 10.39 2.20
CA GLU A 114 -7.47 9.90 1.33
C GLU A 114 -7.19 10.31 -0.11
N PHE A 115 -7.54 9.41 -1.03
CA PHE A 115 -7.41 9.59 -2.47
C PHE A 115 -8.78 9.58 -3.12
N GLU A 116 -8.88 10.34 -4.21
CA GLU A 116 -10.03 10.45 -5.07
C GLU A 116 -9.70 9.95 -6.45
N LEU A 117 -10.55 9.07 -6.97
CA LEU A 117 -10.58 8.78 -8.39
C LEU A 117 -11.56 9.75 -9.05
N VAL A 118 -11.04 10.63 -9.91
CA VAL A 118 -11.87 11.56 -10.66
C VAL A 118 -12.55 10.79 -11.79
N THR A 119 -13.87 10.60 -11.69
CA THR A 119 -14.65 9.86 -12.70
C THR A 119 -15.30 10.78 -13.73
N THR A 120 -15.45 12.07 -13.43
CA THR A 120 -16.24 13.02 -14.23
C THR A 120 -15.37 14.21 -14.67
N GLY A 121 -15.75 14.86 -15.78
CA GLY A 121 -15.12 16.08 -16.25
C GLY A 121 -13.94 15.85 -17.20
N ASN A 122 -13.09 16.87 -17.37
CA ASN A 122 -11.92 16.80 -18.26
C ASN A 122 -10.73 16.04 -17.63
N ASN A 123 -10.69 16.04 -16.29
CA ASN A 123 -9.68 15.36 -15.50
C ASN A 123 -10.06 13.91 -15.16
N ALA A 124 -11.05 13.37 -15.87
CA ALA A 124 -11.53 12.01 -15.68
C ALA A 124 -10.38 11.01 -15.91
N GLY A 125 -10.12 10.17 -14.91
CA GLY A 125 -9.00 9.24 -14.86
C GLY A 125 -7.88 9.63 -13.91
N GLU A 126 -7.93 10.81 -13.31
CA GLU A 126 -6.92 11.21 -12.33
C GLU A 126 -7.13 10.53 -10.98
N PHE A 127 -6.03 10.10 -10.37
CA PHE A 127 -6.02 9.55 -9.01
C PHE A 127 -5.22 10.48 -8.10
N ASN A 128 -5.95 11.34 -7.40
CA ASN A 128 -5.41 12.50 -6.69
C ASN A 128 -5.57 12.33 -5.17
N CYS A 129 -4.56 12.78 -4.42
CA CYS A 129 -4.65 12.82 -2.97
C CYS A 129 -5.42 14.07 -2.52
N LYS A 130 -6.41 13.87 -1.63
CA LYS A 130 -7.19 14.95 -1.02
C LYS A 130 -6.37 15.61 0.09
N LYS A 131 -5.77 16.77 -0.22
CA LYS A 131 -4.97 17.56 0.75
C LYS A 131 -5.74 17.92 2.02
N GLU A 132 -7.06 18.04 1.93
CA GLU A 132 -7.95 18.34 3.07
C GLU A 132 -8.21 17.14 3.99
N LYS A 133 -7.84 15.92 3.54
CA LYS A 133 -8.13 14.65 4.23
C LYS A 133 -6.87 13.86 4.57
N GLY A 134 -5.72 14.52 4.66
CA GLY A 134 -4.50 13.93 5.22
C GLY A 134 -3.20 14.43 4.62
N ASN A 135 -2.12 13.72 4.93
CA ASN A 135 -0.77 14.12 4.54
C ASN A 135 -0.36 13.51 3.19
N CYS A 136 -0.65 14.22 2.10
CA CYS A 136 -0.33 13.78 0.74
C CYS A 136 1.17 13.65 0.46
N ASN A 137 2.03 14.40 1.17
CA ASN A 137 3.48 14.36 1.00
C ASN A 137 4.09 12.99 1.36
N LEU A 138 3.34 12.12 2.04
CA LEU A 138 3.76 10.76 2.32
C LEU A 138 3.80 9.89 1.06
N PHE A 139 3.02 10.26 0.04
CA PHE A 139 2.78 9.45 -1.16
C PHE A 139 3.28 10.11 -2.46
N GLU A 140 3.92 11.28 -2.35
CA GLU A 140 4.70 11.92 -3.42
C GLU A 140 6.13 11.36 -3.50
#